data_AF-A0A5N8HKA1-F1
#
_entry.id   AF-A0A5N8HKA1-F1
#
_cell.length_a   1.000
_cell.length_b   1.000
_cell.length_c   1.000
_cell.angle_alpha   90.00
_cell.angle_beta   90.00
_cell.angle_gamma   90.00
#
_symmetry.space_group_name_H-M   'P 1'
#
loop_
_entity.id
_entity.type
_entity.pdbx_description
1 polymer ?
#
loop_
_entity_poly.entity_id
_entity_poly.type
_entity_poly.pdbx_seq_one_letter_code
_entity_poly.pdbx_strand_id
1 'polypeptide(L)' 'MTIYTLSHGSLKLDVSDQGGVIEGFWRDTTPLLRPGKKSGVATDASCFPLVPFANRVSGNRFVWQGREYQLQPNVEW' A
#
# COMPACT_ATOMS: atom_id res chain seq x y z
N MET A 1 4.40 1.23 -14.88
CA MET A 1 3.27 1.38 -13.97
C MET A 1 2.01 1.55 -14.80
N THR A 2 1.12 0.57 -14.79
CA THR A 2 -0.19 0.63 -15.43
C THR A 2 -1.23 0.90 -14.37
N ILE A 3 -2.16 1.83 -14.64
CA ILE A 3 -3.30 2.10 -13.76
C ILE A 3 -4.54 1.47 -14.37
N TYR A 4 -5.19 0.61 -13.59
CA TYR A 4 -6.47 -0.01 -13.89
C TYR A 4 -7.58 0.77 -13.21
N THR A 5 -8.62 1.10 -13.97
CA THR A 5 -9.83 1.71 -13.44
C THR A 5 -10.89 0.64 -13.28
N LEU A 6 -11.36 0.44 -12.05
CA LEU A 6 -12.53 -0.37 -11.74
C LEU A 6 -13.72 0.56 -11.47
N SER A 7 -14.93 0.18 -11.87
CA SER A 7 -16.13 1.00 -11.66
C SER A 7 -17.35 0.14 -11.38
N HIS A 8 -18.19 0.58 -10.44
CA HIS A 8 -19.46 -0.08 -10.10
C HIS A 8 -20.45 0.93 -9.52
N GLY A 9 -21.56 1.19 -10.23
CA GLY A 9 -22.50 2.25 -9.87
C GLY A 9 -21.80 3.61 -9.82
N SER A 10 -21.97 4.34 -8.71
CA SER A 10 -21.30 5.63 -8.48
C SER A 10 -19.84 5.51 -8.03
N LEU A 11 -19.30 4.30 -7.86
CA LEU A 11 -17.94 4.10 -7.35
C LEU A 11 -16.92 3.94 -8.48
N LYS A 12 -15.78 4.60 -8.36
CA LYS A 12 -14.61 4.45 -9.23
C LYS A 12 -13.35 4.27 -8.40
N LEU A 13 -12.53 3.27 -8.74
CA LEU A 13 -11.25 2.97 -8.09
C LEU A 13 -10.13 2.91 -9.14
N ASP A 14 -9.08 3.70 -8.95
CA ASP A 14 -7.83 3.61 -9.72
C ASP A 14 -6.83 2.76 -8.91
N VAL A 15 -6.32 1.68 -9.49
CA VAL A 15 -5.34 0.77 -8.86
C VAL A 15 -4.12 0.60 -9.77
N SER A 16 -2.92 0.60 -9.20
CA SER A 16 -1.67 0.39 -9.92
C SER A 16 -1.22 -1.08 -9.88
N ASP A 17 -0.69 -1.60 -10.99
CA ASP A 17 0.03 -2.90 -10.98
C ASP A 17 1.32 -2.87 -10.17
N GLN A 18 1.87 -1.69 -9.93
CA GLN A 18 3.08 -1.52 -9.14
C GLN A 18 2.72 -1.51 -7.65
N GLY A 19 2.95 -2.64 -6.98
CA GLY A 19 2.72 -2.79 -5.55
C GLY A 19 1.25 -2.87 -5.13
N GLY A 20 0.31 -2.96 -6.09
CA GLY A 20 -1.13 -3.09 -5.80
C GLY A 20 -1.71 -1.90 -5.04
N VAL A 21 -1.17 -0.69 -5.27
CA VAL A 21 -1.57 0.52 -4.56
C VAL A 21 -2.84 1.12 -5.15
N ILE A 22 -3.63 1.77 -4.30
CA ILE A 22 -4.77 2.60 -4.73
C ILE A 22 -4.24 3.99 -5.06
N GLU A 23 -4.48 4.45 -6.28
CA GLU A 23 -4.13 5.80 -6.75
C GLU A 23 -5.29 6.79 -6.62
N GLY A 24 -6.50 6.29 -6.40
CA GLY A 24 -7.63 7.10 -5.99
C GLY A 24 -8.92 6.31 -5.90
N PHE A 25 -9.84 6.83 -5.09
CA PHE A 25 -11.14 6.23 -4.86
C PHE A 25 -12.20 7.32 -4.74
N TRP A 26 -13.26 7.24 -5.54
CA TRP A 26 -14.28 8.27 -5.64
C TRP A 26 -15.69 7.68 -5.55
N ARG A 27 -16.61 8.51 -5.04
CA ARG A 27 -18.04 8.39 -5.31
C ARG A 27 -18.47 9.58 -6.16
N ASP A 28 -18.94 9.32 -7.36
CA ASP A 28 -19.19 10.33 -8.39
C ASP A 28 -17.94 11.22 -8.57
N THR A 29 -18.02 12.50 -8.23
CA THR A 29 -16.88 13.44 -8.29
C THR A 29 -16.19 13.64 -6.94
N THR A 30 -16.72 13.09 -5.86
CA THR A 30 -16.20 13.30 -4.49
C THR A 30 -15.09 12.28 -4.18
N PRO A 31 -13.86 12.72 -3.86
CA PRO A 31 -12.80 11.80 -3.45
C PRO A 31 -13.09 11.23 -2.06
N LEU A 32 -13.12 9.90 -1.95
CA LEU A 32 -13.25 9.17 -0.69
C LEU A 32 -11.89 8.94 -0.01
N LEU A 33 -10.81 8.93 -0.80
CA LEU A 33 -9.43 8.95 -0.34
C LEU A 33 -8.71 10.16 -0.93
N ARG A 34 -7.66 10.65 -0.26
CA ARG A 34 -6.76 11.67 -0.81
C ARG A 34 -6.23 11.19 -2.18
N PRO A 35 -6.43 11.93 -3.29
CA PRO A 35 -5.92 11.52 -4.59
C PRO A 35 -4.40 11.28 -4.56
N GLY A 36 -3.96 10.17 -5.14
CA GLY A 36 -2.55 9.83 -5.27
C GLY A 36 -1.86 10.69 -6.32
N LYS A 37 -0.53 10.83 -6.23
CA LYS A 37 0.27 11.56 -7.23
C LYS A 37 0.68 10.71 -8.42
N LYS A 38 0.43 9.40 -8.41
CA LYS A 38 0.82 8.47 -9.49
C LYS A 38 2.33 8.50 -9.78
N SER A 39 3.15 8.73 -8.75
CA SER A 39 4.61 8.88 -8.85
C SER A 39 5.37 7.55 -8.75
N GLY A 40 4.68 6.45 -8.40
CA GLY A 40 5.31 5.16 -8.07
C GLY A 40 5.93 5.09 -6.67
N VAL A 41 5.88 6.18 -5.89
CA VAL A 41 6.27 6.22 -4.48
C VAL A 41 5.06 5.84 -3.62
N ALA A 42 5.19 4.81 -2.77
CA ALA A 42 4.07 4.28 -2.00
C ALA A 42 3.36 5.35 -1.15
N THR A 43 4.10 6.23 -0.47
CA THR A 43 3.54 7.30 0.37
C THR A 43 2.85 8.43 -0.42
N ASP A 44 3.08 8.50 -1.73
CA ASP A 44 2.38 9.43 -2.62
C ASP A 44 1.06 8.86 -3.14
N ALA A 45 0.81 7.55 -3.01
CA ALA A 45 -0.45 6.92 -3.36
C ALA A 45 -1.57 7.31 -2.39
N SER A 46 -2.82 6.99 -2.74
CA SER A 46 -3.97 7.17 -1.83
C SER A 46 -3.93 6.17 -0.67
N CYS A 47 -3.60 4.92 -0.97
CA CYS A 47 -3.45 3.85 0.00
C CYS A 47 -2.53 2.78 -0.59
N PHE A 48 -1.67 2.18 0.24
CA PHE A 48 -0.73 1.16 -0.20
C PHE A 48 -0.71 -0.02 0.79
N PRO A 49 -0.54 -1.25 0.31
CA PRO A 49 -0.44 -2.42 1.18
C PRO A 49 0.82 -2.36 2.05
N LEU A 50 0.71 -2.80 3.30
CA LEU A 50 1.86 -3.04 4.18
C LEU A 50 2.08 -4.56 4.28
N VAL A 51 3.03 -5.07 3.52
CA VAL A 51 3.30 -6.51 3.39
C VAL A 51 4.79 -6.83 3.45
N PRO A 52 5.17 -8.02 3.93
CA PRO A 52 4.30 -9.00 4.61
C PRO A 52 3.96 -8.61 6.06
N PHE A 53 4.63 -7.59 6.60
CA PHE A 53 4.38 -7.07 7.94
C PHE A 53 3.92 -5.62 7.88
N ALA A 54 2.90 -5.29 8.67
CA ALA A 54 2.53 -3.92 8.95
C ALA A 54 3.26 -3.43 10.20
N ASN A 55 3.62 -2.14 10.22
CA ASN A 55 4.31 -1.48 11.33
C ASN A 55 5.67 -2.13 11.66
N ARG A 56 6.02 -2.19 12.95
CA ARG A 56 7.34 -2.55 13.46
C ARG A 56 7.35 -3.99 13.96
N VAL A 57 8.40 -4.73 13.62
CA VAL A 57 8.72 -6.00 14.24
C VAL A 57 9.76 -5.74 15.32
N SER A 58 9.43 -6.04 16.58
CA SER A 58 10.33 -5.78 17.72
C SER A 58 11.66 -6.51 17.56
N GLY A 59 12.77 -5.82 17.78
CA GLY A 59 14.12 -6.36 17.59
C GLY A 59 14.44 -6.81 16.16
N ASN A 60 13.60 -6.43 15.18
CA ASN A 60 13.68 -6.91 13.79
C ASN A 60 13.72 -8.44 13.70
N ARG A 61 13.09 -9.17 14.62
CA ARG A 61 13.14 -10.65 14.63
C ARG A 61 11.84 -11.29 15.11
N PHE A 62 11.62 -12.52 14.70
CA PHE A 62 10.54 -13.37 15.20
C PHE A 62 10.91 -14.85 15.11
N VAL A 63 10.21 -15.70 15.86
CA VAL A 63 10.37 -17.16 15.81
C VAL A 63 9.14 -17.79 15.18
N TRP A 64 9.34 -18.71 14.23
CA TRP A 64 8.28 -19.48 13.58
C TRP A 64 8.74 -20.94 13.46
N GLN A 65 7.90 -21.88 13.89
CA GLN A 65 8.20 -23.32 13.94
C GLN A 65 9.60 -23.65 14.51
N GLY A 66 9.96 -23.00 15.62
CA GLY A 66 11.24 -23.20 16.29
C GLY A 66 12.46 -22.59 15.57
N ARG A 67 12.27 -21.94 14.42
CA ARG A 67 13.32 -21.22 13.69
C ARG A 67 13.22 -19.72 13.93
N GLU A 68 14.34 -19.10 14.27
CA GLU A 68 14.46 -17.64 14.33
C GLU A 68 14.67 -17.04 12.93
N TYR A 69 13.97 -15.94 12.67
CA TYR A 69 14.09 -15.11 11.48
C TYR A 69 14.48 -13.70 11.89
N GLN A 70 15.55 -13.19 11.29
CA GLN A 70 16.05 -11.83 11.47
C GLN A 70 15.79 -11.01 10.21
N LEU A 71 15.25 -9.81 10.37
CA LEU A 71 14.99 -8.82 9.33
C LEU A 71 16.10 -7.76 9.35
N GLN A 72 16.40 -7.20 8.17
CA GLN A 72 17.30 -6.06 8.06
C GLN A 72 16.55 -4.79 8.49
N PRO A 73 17.16 -3.92 9.32
CA PRO A 73 16.60 -2.60 9.63
C PRO A 73 16.41 -1.78 8.35
N ASN A 74 15.29 -1.07 8.24
CA ASN A 74 14.96 -0.21 7.09
C ASN A 74 14.94 1.29 7.43
N VAL A 75 15.18 1.64 8.69
CA VAL A 75 15.35 3.01 9.19
C VAL A 75 16.38 2.98 10.33
N GLU A 76 17.19 4.03 10.42
CA GLU A 76 18.02 4.28 11.60
C GLU A 76 17.14 4.75 12.77
N TRP A 77 17.60 4.50 14.00
CA TRP A 77 16.89 4.90 15.21
C TRP A 77 17.26 6.33 15.62
#